data_AF-A0AAV1ZCH6-F1
#
_entry.id   AF-A0AAV1ZCH6-F1
#
_cell.length_a   1.000
_cell.length_b   1.000
_cell.length_c   1.000
_cell.angle_alpha   90.00
_cell.angle_beta   90.00
_cell.angle_gamma   90.00
#
_symmetry.space_group_name_H-M   'P 1'
#
loop_
_entity.id
_entity.type
_entity.pdbx_description
1 polymer ?
#
loop_
_entity_poly.entity_id
_entity_poly.type
_entity_poly.pdbx_seq_one_letter_code
_entity_poly.pdbx_strand_id
1 'polypeptide(L)'
;MSASFAPSLHHMILAKIAIQICNDSEVRCFVNELDFLWDKMAGEHRWKDLLGKAAEKISELNLPHLLHRSVLAVIKPIALEIAKWKSDHLKILGDKFDFLSCELYWKPEGIIDREKTAKMLVLNKNLCDVNRFFLACCYCLENEVQKIWNFMSPAEECRAYNSNFSCVTFWRSWIHKKDVINWTKLAQRLLNELYPSTICNYQKNPIWLRCFFNKLTPEEKERCIAYTVNNTFKDHDNFQFSVSQLDEKQRELAFKENPVRLIRFFLDWPYQSLFSEASEQMWKYLHEGDFKCLLHFIIYNRIIAGWYDFDYVNLLKDFWRRSPKHFKEYIKKDPIFEPVKMVIDHDFLQVFPKKEIVESSFRIDPPSDKYSLLRDGDFFFSY
;
A
#
# COMPACT_ATOMS: atom_id res chain seq x y z
N MET A 1 -3.81 19.55 6.54
CA MET A 1 -3.47 18.14 6.79
C MET A 1 -1.97 17.94 6.81
N SER A 2 -1.37 17.60 7.95
CA SER A 2 0.03 17.18 8.02
C SER A 2 0.18 15.80 7.39
N ALA A 3 1.02 15.66 6.37
CA ALA A 3 1.21 14.38 5.68
C ALA A 3 2.34 13.53 6.29
N SER A 4 3.06 14.06 7.28
CA SER A 4 4.17 13.33 7.92
C SER A 4 3.65 12.53 9.11
N PHE A 5 3.54 11.21 8.92
CA PHE A 5 3.37 10.27 10.02
C PHE A 5 4.67 10.18 10.82
N ALA A 6 4.59 10.45 12.12
CA ALA A 6 5.69 10.24 13.06
C ALA A 6 5.29 9.10 14.01
N PRO A 7 5.89 7.90 13.88
CA PRO A 7 5.50 6.76 14.70
C PRO A 7 5.87 7.00 16.16
N SER A 8 5.00 6.56 17.09
CA SER A 8 5.33 6.57 18.51
C SER A 8 6.44 5.55 18.82
N LEU A 9 7.14 5.74 19.96
CA LEU A 9 8.14 4.75 20.40
C LEU A 9 7.51 3.34 20.56
N HIS A 10 6.27 3.28 21.05
CA HIS A 10 5.53 2.03 21.17
C HIS A 10 5.34 1.36 19.81
N HIS A 11 4.89 2.12 18.79
CA HIS A 11 4.76 1.64 17.41
C HIS A 11 6.07 1.10 16.86
N MET A 12 7.16 1.86 17.00
CA MET A 12 8.48 1.48 16.52
C MET A 12 8.98 0.17 17.16
N ILE A 13 8.74 -0.02 18.46
CA ILE A 13 9.11 -1.25 19.17
C ILE A 13 8.30 -2.43 18.66
N LEU A 14 6.97 -2.29 18.55
CA LEU A 14 6.10 -3.36 18.04
C LEU A 14 6.48 -3.76 16.62
N ALA A 15 6.67 -2.78 15.74
CA ALA A 15 7.11 -3.00 14.37
C ALA A 15 8.46 -3.73 14.33
N LYS A 16 9.45 -3.29 15.13
CA LYS A 16 10.77 -3.93 15.17
C LYS A 16 10.70 -5.39 15.59
N ILE A 17 9.93 -5.71 16.64
CA ILE A 17 9.77 -7.10 17.11
C ILE A 17 9.04 -7.92 16.04
N ALA A 18 7.94 -7.40 15.48
CA ALA A 18 7.18 -8.08 14.43
C ALA A 18 8.04 -8.36 13.18
N ILE A 19 8.90 -7.41 12.78
CA ILE A 19 9.87 -7.60 11.69
C ILE A 19 10.84 -8.74 12.00
N GLN A 20 11.37 -8.79 13.22
CA GLN A 20 12.27 -9.87 13.64
C GLN A 20 11.57 -11.23 13.55
N ILE A 21 10.33 -11.33 14.03
CA ILE A 21 9.52 -12.55 13.97
C ILE A 21 9.22 -12.94 12.51
N CYS A 22 8.82 -12.00 11.65
CA CYS A 22 8.53 -12.26 10.24
C CYS A 22 9.78 -12.61 9.41
N ASN A 23 10.99 -12.36 9.94
CA ASN A 23 12.25 -12.76 9.32
C ASN A 23 12.83 -14.06 9.91
N ASP A 24 12.21 -14.64 10.95
CA ASP A 24 12.51 -16.00 11.39
C ASP A 24 12.24 -16.97 10.24
N SER A 25 13.12 -17.97 10.04
CA SER A 25 13.05 -18.85 8.86
C SER A 25 11.71 -19.59 8.74
N GLU A 26 11.13 -20.04 9.86
CA GLU A 26 9.87 -20.80 9.82
C GLU A 26 8.71 -19.89 9.45
N VAL A 27 8.63 -18.72 10.08
CA VAL A 27 7.58 -17.72 9.79
C VAL A 27 7.74 -17.18 8.37
N ARG A 28 8.97 -16.92 7.95
CA ARG A 28 9.33 -16.37 6.63
C ARG A 28 8.90 -17.30 5.49
N CYS A 29 8.95 -18.62 5.68
CA CYS A 29 8.43 -19.58 4.72
C CYS A 29 6.94 -19.33 4.42
N PHE A 30 6.10 -19.21 5.44
CA PHE A 30 4.68 -18.90 5.27
C PHE A 30 4.45 -17.52 4.64
N VAL A 31 5.20 -16.50 5.09
CA VAL A 31 5.09 -15.15 4.52
C VAL A 31 5.39 -15.15 3.02
N ASN A 32 6.33 -15.97 2.57
CA ASN A 32 6.70 -16.07 1.16
C ASN A 32 5.63 -16.79 0.32
N GLU A 33 4.78 -17.62 0.91
CA GLU A 33 3.67 -18.27 0.22
C GLU A 33 2.46 -17.34 0.03
N LEU A 34 2.47 -16.18 0.69
CA LEU A 34 1.41 -15.19 0.55
C LEU A 34 1.43 -14.54 -0.85
N ASP A 35 0.25 -14.38 -1.42
CA ASP A 35 -0.02 -13.49 -2.53
C ASP A 35 -0.69 -12.22 -2.00
N PHE A 36 -0.02 -11.08 -2.13
CA PHE A 36 -0.49 -9.81 -1.57
C PHE A 36 -1.94 -9.46 -1.92
N LEU A 37 -2.36 -9.65 -3.19
CA LEU A 37 -3.70 -9.22 -3.63
C LEU A 37 -4.79 -10.11 -3.04
N TRP A 38 -4.55 -11.42 -3.04
CA TRP A 38 -5.50 -12.40 -2.50
C TRP A 38 -5.51 -12.38 -0.97
N ASP A 39 -4.34 -12.25 -0.34
CA ASP A 39 -4.19 -12.34 1.11
C ASP A 39 -4.59 -11.07 1.86
N LYS A 40 -4.42 -9.89 1.26
CA LYS A 40 -4.94 -8.64 1.83
C LYS A 40 -6.46 -8.73 2.09
N MET A 41 -7.15 -9.52 1.27
CA MET A 41 -8.61 -9.72 1.33
C MET A 41 -9.00 -11.08 1.92
N ALA A 42 -8.03 -11.93 2.28
CA ALA A 42 -8.31 -13.28 2.76
C ALA A 42 -8.91 -13.29 4.17
N GLY A 43 -9.84 -14.22 4.37
CA GLY A 43 -10.46 -14.48 5.66
C GLY A 43 -9.49 -15.05 6.70
N GLU A 44 -9.95 -15.09 7.95
CA GLU A 44 -9.18 -15.45 9.14
C GLU A 44 -8.45 -16.80 9.05
N HIS A 45 -9.04 -17.78 8.35
CA HIS A 45 -8.47 -19.13 8.22
C HIS A 45 -7.08 -19.14 7.57
N ARG A 46 -6.84 -18.27 6.58
CA ARG A 46 -5.57 -18.22 5.84
C ARG A 46 -4.43 -17.60 6.66
N TRP A 47 -4.79 -16.79 7.66
CA TRP A 47 -3.84 -16.16 8.58
C TRP A 47 -3.54 -16.99 9.82
N LYS A 48 -4.37 -18.01 10.11
CA LYS A 48 -4.29 -18.79 11.35
C LYS A 48 -2.93 -19.46 11.52
N ASP A 49 -2.40 -20.07 10.46
CA ASP A 49 -1.14 -20.82 10.52
C ASP A 49 0.05 -19.87 10.72
N LEU A 50 0.09 -18.77 9.97
CA LEU A 50 1.10 -17.72 10.14
C LEU A 50 1.07 -17.15 11.57
N LEU A 51 -0.10 -16.81 12.08
CA LEU A 51 -0.26 -16.24 13.42
C LEU A 51 0.08 -17.25 14.51
N GLY A 52 -0.25 -18.54 14.31
CA GLY A 52 0.16 -19.61 15.22
C GLY A 52 1.67 -19.72 15.33
N LYS A 53 2.37 -19.73 14.19
CA LYS A 53 3.84 -19.75 14.15
C LYS A 53 4.48 -18.50 14.72
N ALA A 54 3.93 -17.34 14.41
CA ALA A 54 4.40 -16.10 15.02
C ALA A 54 4.20 -16.11 16.55
N ALA A 55 3.09 -16.64 17.06
CA ALA A 55 2.82 -16.73 18.48
C ALA A 55 3.79 -17.68 19.21
N GLU A 56 4.19 -18.79 18.59
CA GLU A 56 5.24 -19.68 19.10
C GLU A 56 6.55 -18.88 19.27
N LYS A 57 7.00 -18.19 18.22
CA LYS A 57 8.24 -17.38 18.27
C LYS A 57 8.17 -16.20 19.24
N ILE A 58 7.02 -15.54 19.36
CA ILE A 58 6.83 -14.45 20.33
C ILE A 58 6.95 -15.00 21.77
N SER A 59 6.46 -16.21 22.02
CA SER A 59 6.53 -16.84 23.34
C SER A 59 7.95 -17.11 23.81
N GLU A 60 8.88 -17.30 22.87
CA GLU A 60 10.31 -17.49 23.15
C GLU A 60 11.01 -16.19 23.60
N LEU A 61 10.43 -15.01 23.34
CA LEU A 61 11.05 -13.71 23.62
C LEU A 61 10.90 -13.25 25.09
N ASN A 62 10.27 -14.03 25.96
CA ASN A 62 10.03 -13.70 27.38
C ASN A 62 9.41 -12.29 27.59
N LEU A 63 8.50 -11.89 26.70
CA LEU A 63 7.85 -10.58 26.79
C LEU A 63 6.67 -10.62 27.80
N PRO A 64 6.29 -9.47 28.38
CA PRO A 64 5.02 -9.35 29.08
C PRO A 64 3.84 -9.74 28.18
N HIS A 65 2.85 -10.46 28.73
CA HIS A 65 1.69 -10.96 27.98
C HIS A 65 0.95 -9.87 27.18
N LEU A 66 0.83 -8.65 27.72
CA LEU A 66 0.23 -7.53 26.99
C LEU A 66 0.96 -7.20 25.70
N LEU A 67 2.30 -7.27 25.69
CA LEU A 67 3.10 -7.05 24.50
C LEU A 67 3.00 -8.21 23.51
N HIS A 68 2.73 -9.45 23.95
CA HIS A 68 2.52 -10.57 23.02
C HIS A 68 1.37 -10.28 22.08
N ARG A 69 0.22 -9.84 22.64
CA ARG A 69 -0.97 -9.52 21.86
C ARG A 69 -0.72 -8.36 20.90
N SER A 70 -0.05 -7.31 21.37
CA SER A 70 0.26 -6.13 20.54
C SER A 70 1.26 -6.46 19.42
N VAL A 71 2.25 -7.31 19.66
CA VAL A 71 3.18 -7.75 18.60
C VAL A 71 2.45 -8.62 17.60
N LEU A 72 1.65 -9.58 18.06
CA LEU A 72 0.90 -10.49 17.19
C LEU A 72 -0.06 -9.74 16.25
N ALA A 73 -0.67 -8.66 16.75
CA ALA A 73 -1.51 -7.76 15.94
C ALA A 73 -0.77 -7.12 14.75
N VAL A 74 0.54 -6.89 14.85
CA VAL A 74 1.38 -6.25 13.83
C VAL A 74 1.99 -7.27 12.84
N ILE A 75 1.90 -8.58 13.11
CA ILE A 75 2.44 -9.62 12.21
C ILE A 75 1.80 -9.56 10.83
N LYS A 76 0.46 -9.48 10.75
CA LYS A 76 -0.27 -9.45 9.49
C LYS A 76 0.14 -8.28 8.57
N PRO A 77 0.16 -7.01 9.01
CA PRO A 77 0.59 -5.92 8.15
C PRO A 77 2.07 -6.03 7.71
N ILE A 78 2.97 -6.49 8.58
CA ILE A 78 4.38 -6.70 8.23
C ILE A 78 4.54 -7.81 7.18
N ALA A 79 3.84 -8.93 7.35
CA ALA A 79 3.83 -10.02 6.39
C ALA A 79 3.30 -9.57 5.01
N LEU A 80 2.24 -8.75 5.01
CA LEU A 80 1.71 -8.19 3.77
C LEU A 80 2.64 -7.19 3.11
N GLU A 81 3.41 -6.40 3.86
CA GLU A 81 4.41 -5.52 3.28
C GLU A 81 5.54 -6.33 2.60
N ILE A 82 5.95 -7.46 3.18
CA ILE A 82 6.91 -8.39 2.56
C ILE A 82 6.30 -9.02 1.29
N ALA A 83 5.08 -9.54 1.37
CA ALA A 83 4.39 -10.14 0.24
C ALA A 83 4.18 -9.13 -0.90
N LYS A 84 3.85 -7.88 -0.56
CA LYS A 84 3.74 -6.77 -1.51
C LYS A 84 5.07 -6.52 -2.20
N TRP A 85 6.15 -6.40 -1.44
CA TRP A 85 7.48 -6.20 -2.01
C TRP A 85 7.86 -7.34 -2.95
N LYS A 86 7.62 -8.60 -2.57
CA LYS A 86 7.82 -9.75 -3.45
C LYS A 86 7.01 -9.63 -4.75
N SER A 87 5.71 -9.38 -4.63
CA SER A 87 4.81 -9.22 -5.78
C SER A 87 5.29 -8.14 -6.74
N ASP A 88 5.68 -6.98 -6.21
CA ASP A 88 6.16 -5.83 -6.99
C ASP A 88 7.46 -6.14 -7.75
N HIS A 89 8.30 -7.03 -7.23
CA HIS A 89 9.62 -7.35 -7.79
C HIS A 89 9.70 -8.69 -8.51
N LEU A 90 8.66 -9.53 -8.44
CA LEU A 90 8.65 -10.87 -9.05
C LEU A 90 8.94 -10.82 -10.55
N LYS A 91 8.34 -9.87 -11.27
CA LYS A 91 8.56 -9.71 -12.72
C LYS A 91 9.99 -9.25 -13.07
N ILE A 92 10.66 -8.57 -12.14
CA ILE A 92 12.01 -8.03 -12.33
C ILE A 92 13.07 -9.08 -11.98
N LEU A 93 12.89 -9.74 -10.85
CA LEU A 93 13.87 -10.69 -10.29
C LEU A 93 13.65 -12.13 -10.79
N GLY A 94 12.43 -12.44 -11.21
CA GLY A 94 12.01 -13.75 -11.69
C GLY A 94 11.72 -14.73 -10.56
N ASP A 95 11.01 -15.81 -10.90
CA ASP A 95 10.55 -16.83 -9.94
C ASP A 95 11.69 -17.63 -9.30
N LYS A 96 12.89 -17.58 -9.89
CA LYS A 96 14.10 -18.25 -9.38
C LYS A 96 14.85 -17.42 -8.34
N PHE A 97 14.45 -16.18 -8.12
CA PHE A 97 15.07 -15.35 -7.09
C PHE A 97 14.65 -15.83 -5.71
N ASP A 98 15.63 -15.97 -4.81
CA ASP A 98 15.37 -16.38 -3.44
C ASP A 98 14.84 -15.20 -2.60
N PHE A 99 13.52 -15.06 -2.58
CA PHE A 99 12.81 -14.07 -1.77
C PHE A 99 12.87 -14.38 -0.25
N LEU A 100 13.15 -15.63 0.12
CA LEU A 100 13.26 -16.04 1.53
C LEU A 100 14.54 -15.49 2.14
N SER A 101 15.67 -15.65 1.46
CA SER A 101 16.98 -15.18 1.92
C SER A 101 17.23 -13.68 1.66
N CYS A 102 16.28 -12.98 1.05
CA CYS A 102 16.45 -11.58 0.69
C CYS A 102 16.47 -10.68 1.94
N GLU A 103 17.58 -9.99 2.18
CA GLU A 103 17.69 -8.99 3.23
C GLU A 103 16.83 -7.76 2.87
N LEU A 104 15.84 -7.46 3.73
CA LEU A 104 14.96 -6.30 3.58
C LEU A 104 15.34 -5.24 4.61
N TYR A 105 15.40 -3.99 4.15
CA TYR A 105 15.65 -2.84 5.01
C TYR A 105 14.32 -2.18 5.38
N TRP A 106 14.22 -1.69 6.61
CA TRP A 106 12.96 -1.22 7.18
C TRP A 106 13.06 0.21 7.68
N LYS A 107 11.97 0.96 7.52
CA LYS A 107 11.80 2.27 8.15
C LYS A 107 11.16 2.11 9.55
N PRO A 108 11.31 3.10 10.45
CA PRO A 108 10.76 3.04 11.82
C PRO A 108 9.25 2.78 11.91
N GLU A 109 8.51 3.14 10.87
CA GLU A 109 7.06 2.99 10.77
C GLU A 109 6.64 1.52 10.52
N GLY A 110 7.58 0.60 10.30
CA GLY A 110 7.24 -0.80 9.99
C GLY A 110 6.84 -1.00 8.54
N ILE A 111 7.43 -0.24 7.62
CA ILE A 111 7.33 -0.46 6.17
C ILE A 111 8.73 -0.66 5.57
N ILE A 112 8.81 -1.33 4.42
CA ILE A 112 10.11 -1.59 3.79
C ILE A 112 10.67 -0.27 3.26
N ASP A 113 11.93 -0.01 3.57
CA ASP A 113 12.73 0.99 2.88
C ASP A 113 13.09 0.44 1.50
N ARG A 114 12.17 0.64 0.56
CA ARG A 114 12.26 0.11 -0.81
C ARG A 114 13.54 0.58 -1.49
N GLU A 115 13.88 1.87 -1.36
CA GLU A 115 15.06 2.47 -2.00
C GLU A 115 16.36 1.88 -1.45
N LYS A 116 16.49 1.82 -0.12
CA LYS A 116 17.67 1.21 0.50
C LYS A 116 17.79 -0.27 0.16
N THR A 117 16.68 -1.01 0.21
CA THR A 117 16.64 -2.44 -0.14
C THR A 117 17.10 -2.66 -1.58
N ALA A 118 16.54 -1.91 -2.53
CA ALA A 118 16.92 -2.02 -3.93
C ALA A 118 18.38 -1.65 -4.17
N LYS A 119 18.88 -0.58 -3.54
CA LYS A 119 20.28 -0.17 -3.63
C LYS A 119 21.21 -1.29 -3.16
N MET A 120 20.90 -1.95 -2.05
CA MET A 120 21.72 -3.05 -1.55
C MET A 120 21.68 -4.28 -2.47
N LEU A 121 20.51 -4.60 -3.05
CA LEU A 121 20.39 -5.68 -4.04
C LEU A 121 21.15 -5.38 -5.33
N VAL A 122 21.15 -4.14 -5.81
CA VAL A 122 21.91 -3.73 -7.00
C VAL A 122 23.42 -3.85 -6.78
N LEU A 123 23.90 -3.66 -5.55
CA LEU A 123 25.31 -3.84 -5.18
C LEU A 123 25.69 -5.31 -4.95
N ASN A 124 24.72 -6.21 -4.79
CA ASN A 124 24.96 -7.63 -4.58
C ASN A 124 25.42 -8.32 -5.87
N LYS A 125 26.69 -8.72 -5.90
CA LYS A 125 27.31 -9.41 -7.06
C LYS A 125 26.80 -10.84 -7.29
N ASN A 126 26.07 -11.42 -6.34
CA ASN A 126 25.42 -12.73 -6.52
C ASN A 126 24.16 -12.64 -7.39
N LEU A 127 23.60 -11.43 -7.56
CA LEU A 127 22.50 -11.20 -8.48
C LEU A 127 23.06 -11.00 -9.90
N CYS A 128 22.41 -11.56 -10.92
CA CYS A 128 22.89 -11.41 -12.29
C CYS A 128 22.78 -9.96 -12.77
N ASP A 129 23.66 -9.57 -13.69
CA ASP A 129 23.78 -8.18 -14.14
C ASP A 129 22.50 -7.65 -14.79
N VAL A 130 21.72 -8.50 -15.48
CA VAL A 130 20.41 -8.13 -16.02
C VAL A 130 19.42 -7.72 -14.92
N ASN A 131 19.31 -8.51 -13.85
CA ASN A 131 18.40 -8.21 -12.75
C ASN A 131 18.86 -6.97 -11.97
N ARG A 132 20.18 -6.84 -11.76
CA ARG A 132 20.77 -5.64 -11.14
C ARG A 132 20.50 -4.40 -11.99
N PHE A 133 20.64 -4.51 -13.31
CA PHE A 133 20.33 -3.43 -14.24
C PHE A 133 18.84 -3.05 -14.17
N PHE A 134 17.92 -4.02 -14.16
CA PHE A 134 16.50 -3.74 -14.06
C PHE A 134 16.12 -3.08 -12.74
N LEU A 135 16.64 -3.55 -11.61
CA LEU A 135 16.45 -2.90 -10.32
C LEU A 135 17.01 -1.47 -10.33
N ALA A 136 18.22 -1.27 -10.82
CA ALA A 136 18.84 0.05 -10.92
C ALA A 136 18.00 1.00 -11.79
N CYS A 137 17.45 0.51 -12.91
CA CYS A 137 16.54 1.25 -13.76
C CYS A 137 15.24 1.61 -13.03
N CYS A 138 14.69 0.64 -12.28
CA CYS A 138 13.44 0.78 -11.54
C CYS A 138 13.50 1.81 -10.41
N TYR A 139 14.63 1.86 -9.73
CA TYR A 139 14.87 2.78 -8.61
C TYR A 139 15.70 4.00 -9.01
N CYS A 140 15.96 4.15 -10.31
CA CYS A 140 16.67 5.28 -10.91
C CYS A 140 18.03 5.56 -10.28
N LEU A 141 18.77 4.50 -9.99
CA LEU A 141 20.13 4.55 -9.46
C LEU A 141 21.10 4.89 -10.60
N GLU A 142 21.07 6.13 -11.08
CA GLU A 142 21.73 6.59 -12.32
C GLU A 142 23.17 6.09 -12.49
N ASN A 143 23.99 6.24 -11.44
CA ASN A 143 25.39 5.81 -11.46
C ASN A 143 25.51 4.29 -11.63
N GLU A 144 24.65 3.51 -10.95
CA GLU A 144 24.67 2.05 -11.06
C GLU A 144 24.11 1.59 -12.40
N VAL A 145 23.09 2.26 -12.93
CA VAL A 145 22.56 1.98 -14.28
C VAL A 145 23.66 2.09 -15.33
N GLN A 146 24.39 3.21 -15.34
CA GLN A 146 25.48 3.44 -16.30
C GLN A 146 26.62 2.44 -16.11
N LYS A 147 27.01 2.21 -14.85
CA LYS A 147 28.08 1.28 -14.52
C LYS A 147 27.73 -0.13 -14.98
N ILE A 148 26.58 -0.65 -14.60
CA ILE A 148 26.16 -2.02 -14.94
C ILE A 148 26.04 -2.16 -16.46
N TRP A 149 25.41 -1.20 -17.15
CA TRP A 149 25.27 -1.24 -18.60
C TRP A 149 26.62 -1.42 -19.31
N ASN A 150 27.64 -0.68 -18.90
CA ASN A 150 28.98 -0.77 -19.50
C ASN A 150 29.69 -2.11 -19.28
N PHE A 151 29.24 -2.93 -18.32
CA PHE A 151 29.79 -4.25 -18.03
C PHE A 151 28.95 -5.40 -18.61
N MET A 152 27.74 -5.12 -19.11
CA MET A 152 26.86 -6.15 -19.66
C MET A 152 27.43 -6.70 -20.98
N SER A 153 27.30 -8.01 -21.16
CA SER A 153 27.61 -8.66 -22.44
C SER A 153 26.52 -8.38 -23.49
N PRO A 154 26.81 -8.56 -24.80
CA PRO A 154 25.80 -8.40 -25.85
C PRO A 154 24.56 -9.28 -25.67
N ALA A 155 24.72 -10.48 -25.10
CA ALA A 155 23.60 -11.37 -24.81
C ALA A 155 22.71 -10.84 -23.66
N GLU A 156 23.31 -10.19 -22.67
CA GLU A 156 22.61 -9.55 -21.57
C GLU A 156 21.91 -8.27 -22.02
N GLU A 157 22.57 -7.46 -22.85
CA GLU A 157 21.94 -6.31 -23.51
C GLU A 157 20.75 -6.74 -24.34
N CYS A 158 20.85 -7.83 -25.11
CA CYS A 158 19.73 -8.39 -25.88
C CYS A 158 18.56 -8.82 -24.99
N ARG A 159 18.84 -9.44 -23.83
CA ARG A 159 17.79 -9.79 -22.84
C ARG A 159 17.13 -8.53 -22.26
N ALA A 160 17.92 -7.52 -21.90
CA ALA A 160 17.38 -6.22 -21.50
C ALA A 160 16.60 -5.55 -22.65
N TYR A 161 17.02 -5.79 -23.90
CA TYR A 161 16.39 -5.27 -25.10
C TYR A 161 14.94 -5.74 -25.23
N ASN A 162 14.74 -7.03 -25.01
CA ASN A 162 13.45 -7.71 -25.14
C ASN A 162 12.51 -7.49 -23.95
N SER A 163 12.96 -6.79 -22.92
CA SER A 163 12.12 -6.47 -21.78
C SER A 163 11.16 -5.31 -22.10
N ASN A 164 9.88 -5.50 -21.78
CA ASN A 164 8.83 -4.50 -22.01
C ASN A 164 8.59 -3.60 -20.77
N PHE A 165 9.61 -3.43 -19.93
CA PHE A 165 9.56 -2.51 -18.80
C PHE A 165 9.87 -1.10 -19.30
N SER A 166 8.98 -0.14 -19.00
CA SER A 166 9.16 1.26 -19.40
C SER A 166 10.49 1.83 -18.88
N CYS A 167 11.02 1.32 -17.75
CA CYS A 167 12.23 1.86 -17.10
C CYS A 167 13.45 1.47 -17.87
N VAL A 168 13.48 0.21 -18.25
CA VAL A 168 14.55 -0.32 -19.06
C VAL A 168 14.55 0.38 -20.42
N THR A 169 13.38 0.56 -21.05
CA THR A 169 13.26 1.30 -22.32
C THR A 169 13.74 2.75 -22.20
N PHE A 170 13.40 3.43 -21.11
CA PHE A 170 13.87 4.78 -20.82
C PHE A 170 15.40 4.83 -20.74
N TRP A 171 15.96 4.09 -19.80
CA TRP A 171 17.38 4.15 -19.48
C TRP A 171 18.23 3.75 -20.67
N ARG A 172 17.81 2.74 -21.43
CA ARG A 172 18.46 2.35 -22.69
C ARG A 172 18.41 3.47 -23.72
N SER A 173 17.24 4.07 -23.93
CA SER A 173 17.09 5.17 -24.88
C SER A 173 17.96 6.35 -24.50
N TRP A 174 18.06 6.64 -23.20
CA TRP A 174 18.93 7.67 -22.70
C TRP A 174 20.40 7.33 -22.91
N ILE A 175 20.86 6.15 -22.52
CA ILE A 175 22.27 5.73 -22.66
C ILE A 175 22.73 5.81 -24.13
N HIS A 176 21.92 5.31 -25.07
CA HIS A 176 22.27 5.32 -26.50
C HIS A 176 22.15 6.68 -27.18
N LYS A 177 21.31 7.58 -26.65
CA LYS A 177 20.97 8.85 -27.33
C LYS A 177 21.25 10.07 -26.48
N LYS A 178 22.03 9.96 -25.40
CA LYS A 178 22.31 11.07 -24.47
C LYS A 178 22.89 12.30 -25.17
N ASP A 179 23.65 12.11 -26.25
CA ASP A 179 24.27 13.18 -27.03
C ASP A 179 23.30 13.84 -28.03
N VAL A 180 22.12 13.25 -28.25
CA VAL A 180 21.14 13.64 -29.29
C VAL A 180 19.79 14.05 -28.69
N ILE A 181 19.38 13.41 -27.61
CA ILE A 181 18.08 13.60 -26.97
C ILE A 181 18.28 14.13 -25.55
N ASN A 182 17.76 15.33 -25.31
CA ASN A 182 17.66 15.89 -23.98
C ASN A 182 16.82 14.96 -23.08
N TRP A 183 17.37 14.63 -21.90
CA TRP A 183 16.73 13.88 -20.84
C TRP A 183 15.27 14.29 -20.60
N THR A 184 14.99 15.59 -20.53
CA THR A 184 13.64 16.13 -20.30
C THR A 184 12.66 15.71 -21.38
N LYS A 185 13.09 15.71 -22.65
CA LYS A 185 12.25 15.31 -23.79
C LYS A 185 11.92 13.81 -23.74
N LEU A 186 12.84 12.99 -23.25
CA LEU A 186 12.63 11.55 -23.10
C LEU A 186 11.73 11.23 -21.90
N ALA A 187 11.92 11.93 -20.78
CA ALA A 187 11.06 11.82 -19.61
C ALA A 187 9.62 12.24 -19.92
N GLN A 188 9.44 13.36 -20.65
CA GLN A 188 8.13 13.85 -21.07
C GLN A 188 7.39 12.84 -21.97
N ARG A 189 8.10 12.17 -22.90
CA ARG A 189 7.49 11.09 -23.70
C ARG A 189 6.94 9.97 -22.84
N LEU A 190 7.70 9.51 -21.86
CA LEU A 190 7.25 8.45 -20.96
C LEU A 190 6.12 8.88 -20.05
N LEU A 191 6.16 10.10 -19.52
CA LEU A 191 5.03 10.62 -18.76
C LEU A 191 3.76 10.69 -19.62
N ASN A 192 3.89 11.11 -20.87
CA ASN A 192 2.78 11.11 -21.82
C ASN A 192 2.35 9.69 -22.25
N GLU A 193 3.16 8.65 -22.05
CA GLU A 193 2.73 7.24 -22.22
C GLU A 193 2.07 6.70 -20.94
N LEU A 194 2.56 7.13 -19.77
CA LEU A 194 2.17 6.62 -18.46
C LEU A 194 0.97 7.33 -17.83
N TYR A 195 0.67 8.58 -18.20
CA TYR A 195 -0.33 9.40 -17.49
C TYR A 195 -1.64 9.72 -18.25
N PRO A 196 -1.82 9.41 -19.57
CA PRO A 196 -3.14 9.51 -20.21
C PRO A 196 -3.86 8.17 -20.41
N SER A 197 -3.24 7.02 -20.14
CA SER A 197 -3.95 5.74 -20.24
C SER A 197 -4.68 5.40 -18.95
N THR A 198 -6.00 5.28 -19.04
CA THR A 198 -6.89 4.68 -18.02
C THR A 198 -6.56 3.21 -17.71
N ILE A 199 -5.51 2.66 -18.35
CA ILE A 199 -5.02 1.29 -18.25
C ILE A 199 -3.49 1.36 -18.08
N CYS A 200 -2.99 2.29 -17.29
CA CYS A 200 -1.64 2.13 -16.79
C CYS A 200 -1.66 0.97 -15.79
N ASN A 201 -1.24 -0.19 -16.30
CA ASN A 201 -0.80 -1.31 -15.49
C ASN A 201 0.38 -0.82 -14.63
N TYR A 202 0.04 -0.18 -13.50
CA TYR A 202 0.93 0.24 -12.40
C TYR A 202 1.83 -0.91 -11.92
N GLN A 203 1.50 -2.14 -12.29
CA GLN A 203 2.38 -3.31 -12.28
C GLN A 203 3.74 -3.12 -12.97
N LYS A 204 4.03 -1.98 -13.62
CA LYS A 204 5.32 -1.71 -14.29
C LYS A 204 6.26 -0.75 -13.56
N ASN A 205 5.95 -0.35 -12.32
CA ASN A 205 6.85 0.12 -11.25
C ASN A 205 6.42 1.47 -10.64
N PRO A 206 6.12 1.51 -9.33
CA PRO A 206 5.71 2.73 -8.65
C PRO A 206 6.77 3.85 -8.64
N ILE A 207 8.06 3.58 -8.48
CA ILE A 207 9.01 4.56 -7.89
C ILE A 207 9.45 5.68 -8.86
N TRP A 208 8.99 5.62 -10.09
CA TRP A 208 9.33 6.54 -11.18
C TRP A 208 9.02 7.99 -10.94
N LEU A 209 7.89 8.30 -10.31
CA LEU A 209 7.49 9.69 -10.15
C LEU A 209 8.63 10.47 -9.50
N ARG A 210 9.21 9.93 -8.43
CA ARG A 210 10.33 10.51 -7.67
C ARG A 210 11.56 10.75 -8.53
N CYS A 211 11.89 9.81 -9.41
CA CYS A 211 13.10 9.86 -10.23
C CYS A 211 13.14 11.04 -11.19
N PHE A 212 11.98 11.34 -11.78
CA PHE A 212 11.87 12.37 -12.82
C PHE A 212 11.30 13.67 -12.27
N PHE A 213 10.70 13.64 -11.08
CA PHE A 213 9.94 14.75 -10.52
C PHE A 213 10.70 16.08 -10.62
N ASN A 214 11.95 16.11 -10.17
CA ASN A 214 12.75 17.35 -10.16
C ASN A 214 13.07 17.89 -11.56
N LYS A 215 12.97 17.05 -12.60
CA LYS A 215 13.26 17.38 -14.00
C LYS A 215 12.01 17.75 -14.80
N LEU A 216 10.83 17.73 -14.19
CA LEU A 216 9.54 18.04 -14.81
C LEU A 216 9.24 19.54 -14.77
N THR A 217 8.49 20.03 -15.77
CA THR A 217 7.93 21.40 -15.70
C THR A 217 6.89 21.49 -14.57
N PRO A 218 6.59 22.70 -14.07
CA PRO A 218 5.54 22.89 -13.06
C PRO A 218 4.19 22.26 -13.45
N GLU A 219 3.77 22.39 -14.70
CA GLU A 219 2.50 21.85 -15.22
C GLU A 219 2.50 20.32 -15.28
N GLU A 220 3.65 19.72 -15.59
CA GLU A 220 3.82 18.27 -15.59
C GLU A 220 3.82 17.69 -14.18
N LYS A 221 4.48 18.38 -13.23
CA LYS A 221 4.44 18.01 -11.81
C LYS A 221 3.01 17.99 -11.30
N GLU A 222 2.27 19.07 -11.55
CA GLU A 222 0.87 19.19 -11.15
C GLU A 222 0.02 18.05 -11.70
N ARG A 223 0.16 17.75 -13.01
CA ARG A 223 -0.55 16.64 -13.66
C ARG A 223 -0.21 15.27 -13.04
N CYS A 224 1.08 15.00 -12.80
CA CYS A 224 1.52 13.73 -12.24
C CYS A 224 1.07 13.55 -10.78
N ILE A 225 1.11 14.63 -10.00
CA ILE A 225 0.61 14.61 -8.62
C ILE A 225 -0.91 14.39 -8.62
N ALA A 226 -1.67 15.18 -9.39
CA ALA A 226 -3.12 15.04 -9.46
C ALA A 226 -3.49 13.60 -9.85
N TYR A 227 -2.83 13.04 -10.86
CA TYR A 227 -3.06 11.65 -11.24
C TYR A 227 -2.72 10.67 -10.12
N THR A 228 -1.56 10.81 -9.46
CA THR A 228 -1.12 9.89 -8.40
C THR A 228 -2.03 9.96 -7.17
N VAL A 229 -2.41 11.16 -6.77
CA VAL A 229 -3.35 11.39 -5.66
C VAL A 229 -4.73 10.86 -6.00
N ASN A 230 -5.18 10.95 -7.26
CA ASN A 230 -6.53 10.50 -7.63
C ASN A 230 -6.63 9.00 -7.95
N ASN A 231 -5.54 8.36 -8.39
CA ASN A 231 -5.59 7.01 -8.96
C ASN A 231 -4.74 5.98 -8.19
N THR A 232 -3.82 6.40 -7.32
CA THR A 232 -2.72 5.53 -6.90
C THR A 232 -2.58 5.42 -5.38
N PHE A 233 -3.63 4.96 -4.73
CA PHE A 233 -3.64 4.73 -3.27
C PHE A 233 -3.00 3.40 -2.86
N LYS A 234 -2.74 2.49 -3.81
CA LYS A 234 -2.12 1.18 -3.53
C LYS A 234 -0.64 1.30 -3.17
N ASP A 235 0.00 2.44 -3.48
CA ASP A 235 1.40 2.69 -3.19
C ASP A 235 1.60 3.88 -2.24
N HIS A 236 1.88 3.55 -0.98
CA HIS A 236 2.10 4.52 0.09
C HIS A 236 3.29 5.45 -0.20
N ASP A 237 4.36 4.96 -0.81
CA ASP A 237 5.55 5.77 -1.03
C ASP A 237 5.29 6.89 -2.05
N ASN A 238 4.67 6.58 -3.19
CA ASN A 238 4.32 7.60 -4.17
C ASN A 238 3.25 8.56 -3.70
N PHE A 239 2.24 8.04 -3.00
CA PHE A 239 1.18 8.88 -2.47
C PHE A 239 1.75 9.92 -1.50
N GLN A 240 2.53 9.49 -0.50
CA GLN A 240 3.18 10.40 0.44
C GLN A 240 4.11 11.40 -0.25
N PHE A 241 4.93 10.93 -1.19
CA PHE A 241 5.79 11.80 -1.96
C PHE A 241 4.97 12.87 -2.67
N SER A 242 3.96 12.48 -3.43
CA SER A 242 3.10 13.40 -4.18
C SER A 242 2.44 14.43 -3.28
N VAL A 243 1.89 14.01 -2.14
CA VAL A 243 1.27 14.92 -1.17
C VAL A 243 2.30 15.87 -0.54
N SER A 244 3.53 15.41 -0.29
CA SER A 244 4.61 16.27 0.24
C SER A 244 5.04 17.38 -0.73
N GLN A 245 4.79 17.20 -2.04
CA GLN A 245 5.12 18.18 -3.07
C GLN A 245 4.03 19.24 -3.27
N LEU A 246 2.84 19.07 -2.66
CA LEU A 246 1.73 20.00 -2.80
C LEU A 246 1.76 21.10 -1.73
N ASP A 247 1.51 22.34 -2.16
CA ASP A 247 1.15 23.41 -1.23
C ASP A 247 -0.22 23.15 -0.57
N GLU A 248 -0.59 23.97 0.41
CA GLU A 248 -1.83 23.77 1.17
C GLU A 248 -3.09 23.83 0.29
N LYS A 249 -3.13 24.74 -0.67
CA LYS A 249 -4.29 24.96 -1.55
C LYS A 249 -4.41 23.83 -2.57
N GLN A 250 -3.30 23.42 -3.18
CA GLN A 250 -3.28 22.30 -4.12
C GLN A 250 -3.64 20.98 -3.43
N ARG A 251 -3.16 20.79 -2.20
CA ARG A 251 -3.50 19.63 -1.38
C ARG A 251 -4.99 19.59 -1.06
N GLU A 252 -5.59 20.73 -0.68
CA GLU A 252 -7.03 20.83 -0.46
C GLU A 252 -7.84 20.48 -1.73
N LEU A 253 -7.40 20.96 -2.90
CA LEU A 253 -8.04 20.66 -4.18
C LEU A 253 -7.93 19.17 -4.54
N ALA A 254 -6.73 18.60 -4.47
CA ALA A 254 -6.51 17.19 -4.79
C ALA A 254 -7.30 16.27 -3.84
N PHE A 255 -7.41 16.65 -2.57
CA PHE A 255 -8.18 15.89 -1.58
C PHE A 255 -9.70 16.02 -1.78
N LYS A 256 -10.17 17.13 -2.35
CA LYS A 256 -11.57 17.32 -2.72
C LYS A 256 -11.99 16.44 -3.90
N GLU A 257 -11.09 16.12 -4.83
CA GLU A 257 -11.43 15.32 -6.01
C GLU A 257 -11.73 13.86 -5.68
N ASN A 258 -11.13 13.31 -4.61
CA ASN A 258 -11.38 11.93 -4.20
C ASN A 258 -11.30 11.71 -2.67
N PRO A 259 -12.21 12.31 -1.89
CA PRO A 259 -12.13 12.31 -0.43
C PRO A 259 -12.28 10.91 0.16
N VAL A 260 -13.08 10.04 -0.46
CA VAL A 260 -13.30 8.66 0.01
C VAL A 260 -12.04 7.82 -0.06
N ARG A 261 -11.30 7.86 -1.17
CA ARG A 261 -10.07 7.07 -1.33
C ARG A 261 -8.95 7.59 -0.42
N LEU A 262 -8.87 8.91 -0.24
CA LEU A 262 -7.94 9.52 0.70
C LEU A 262 -8.18 9.07 2.13
N ILE A 263 -9.43 9.13 2.61
CA ILE A 263 -9.73 8.70 3.98
C ILE A 263 -9.48 7.19 4.15
N ARG A 264 -9.79 6.39 3.12
CA ARG A 264 -9.49 4.96 3.09
C ARG A 264 -7.99 4.65 3.20
N PHE A 265 -7.11 5.49 2.61
CA PHE A 265 -5.66 5.34 2.76
C PHE A 265 -5.21 5.36 4.22
N PHE A 266 -5.81 6.25 5.02
CA PHE A 266 -5.53 6.32 6.45
C PHE A 266 -6.13 5.16 7.25
N LEU A 267 -6.78 4.17 6.62
CA LEU A 267 -7.19 2.93 7.29
C LEU A 267 -6.21 1.77 7.05
N ASP A 268 -5.15 1.98 6.28
CA ASP A 268 -4.08 1.00 6.06
C ASP A 268 -2.90 1.31 7.02
N TRP A 269 -2.21 0.25 7.44
CA TRP A 269 -0.96 0.35 8.20
C TRP A 269 0.09 1.16 7.43
N PRO A 270 0.86 2.05 8.08
CA PRO A 270 0.86 2.40 9.51
C PRO A 270 0.08 3.69 9.85
N TYR A 271 -0.84 4.14 9.01
CA TYR A 271 -1.36 5.52 9.04
C TYR A 271 -2.65 5.72 9.85
N GLN A 272 -3.13 4.69 10.54
CA GLN A 272 -4.44 4.69 11.21
C GLN A 272 -4.63 5.79 12.24
N SER A 273 -3.56 6.21 12.92
CA SER A 273 -3.63 7.30 13.89
C SER A 273 -3.99 8.66 13.26
N LEU A 274 -3.79 8.83 11.95
CA LEU A 274 -4.09 10.07 11.22
C LEU A 274 -5.54 10.10 10.69
N PHE A 275 -6.26 8.97 10.75
CA PHE A 275 -7.59 8.83 10.17
C PHE A 275 -8.59 9.86 10.68
N SER A 276 -8.63 10.10 12.00
CA SER A 276 -9.59 11.02 12.61
C SER A 276 -9.35 12.47 12.18
N GLU A 277 -8.08 12.91 12.21
CA GLU A 277 -7.70 14.26 11.76
C GLU A 277 -8.01 14.46 10.27
N ALA A 278 -7.74 13.43 9.45
CA ALA A 278 -8.06 13.44 8.04
C ALA A 278 -9.58 13.53 7.79
N SER A 279 -10.37 12.75 8.51
CA SER A 279 -11.83 12.72 8.39
C SER A 279 -12.47 14.06 8.73
N GLU A 280 -12.01 14.73 9.78
CA GLU A 280 -12.52 16.05 10.20
C GLU A 280 -12.36 17.12 9.12
N GLN A 281 -11.25 17.08 8.39
CA GLN A 281 -10.97 18.02 7.30
C GLN A 281 -11.80 17.71 6.04
N MET A 282 -12.34 16.50 5.91
CA MET A 282 -12.97 16.00 4.69
C MET A 282 -14.49 15.97 4.72
N TRP A 283 -15.14 16.23 5.86
CA TRP A 283 -16.61 16.17 5.97
C TRP A 283 -17.34 17.03 4.93
N LYS A 284 -16.79 18.20 4.57
CA LYS A 284 -17.37 19.12 3.58
C LYS A 284 -17.29 18.61 2.13
N TYR A 285 -16.51 17.58 1.87
CA TYR A 285 -16.30 17.01 0.52
C TYR A 285 -16.92 15.64 0.34
N LEU A 286 -17.24 14.94 1.43
CA LEU A 286 -17.86 13.63 1.37
C LEU A 286 -19.34 13.72 1.00
N HIS A 287 -19.79 12.76 0.18
CA HIS A 287 -21.20 12.50 -0.03
C HIS A 287 -21.69 11.36 0.87
N GLU A 288 -23.01 11.22 0.98
CA GLU A 288 -23.67 10.16 1.76
C GLU A 288 -23.21 8.76 1.33
N GLY A 289 -23.05 8.54 0.02
CA GLY A 289 -22.50 7.30 -0.54
C GLY A 289 -21.04 7.04 -0.13
N ASP A 290 -20.20 8.07 -0.10
CA ASP A 290 -18.80 7.94 0.34
C ASP A 290 -18.71 7.52 1.80
N PHE A 291 -19.54 8.15 2.65
CA PHE A 291 -19.62 7.80 4.07
C PHE A 291 -20.06 6.34 4.26
N LYS A 292 -21.06 5.88 3.50
CA LYS A 292 -21.46 4.46 3.46
C LYS A 292 -20.28 3.55 3.07
N CYS A 293 -19.55 3.90 2.01
CA CYS A 293 -18.39 3.13 1.56
C CYS A 293 -17.29 3.02 2.64
N LEU A 294 -17.02 4.10 3.38
CA LEU A 294 -16.04 4.07 4.48
C LEU A 294 -16.50 3.18 5.63
N LEU A 295 -17.76 3.29 6.05
CA LEU A 295 -18.32 2.42 7.08
C LEU A 295 -18.25 0.94 6.67
N HIS A 296 -18.63 0.65 5.43
CA HIS A 296 -18.53 -0.71 4.87
C HIS A 296 -17.09 -1.23 4.93
N PHE A 297 -16.12 -0.42 4.50
CA PHE A 297 -14.72 -0.82 4.51
C PHE A 297 -14.20 -1.06 5.94
N ILE A 298 -14.51 -0.20 6.90
CA ILE A 298 -14.08 -0.39 8.29
C ILE A 298 -14.71 -1.66 8.88
N ILE A 299 -16.01 -1.88 8.67
CA ILE A 299 -16.70 -3.05 9.22
C ILE A 299 -16.15 -4.32 8.58
N TYR A 300 -16.26 -4.46 7.26
CA TYR A 300 -16.03 -5.75 6.61
C TYR A 300 -14.55 -6.01 6.33
N ASN A 301 -13.79 -5.00 5.91
CA ASN A 301 -12.39 -5.16 5.51
C ASN A 301 -11.40 -4.99 6.66
N ARG A 302 -11.84 -4.48 7.82
CA ARG A 302 -11.01 -4.38 9.03
C ARG A 302 -11.53 -5.23 10.17
N ILE A 303 -12.70 -4.90 10.70
CA ILE A 303 -13.22 -5.55 11.91
C ILE A 303 -13.54 -7.03 11.66
N ILE A 304 -14.39 -7.32 10.68
CA ILE A 304 -14.81 -8.70 10.34
C ILE A 304 -13.64 -9.50 9.75
N ALA A 305 -12.78 -8.87 8.95
CA ALA A 305 -11.58 -9.50 8.43
C ALA A 305 -10.50 -9.78 9.52
N GLY A 306 -10.77 -9.46 10.80
CA GLY A 306 -9.91 -9.81 11.93
C GLY A 306 -8.60 -9.04 11.95
N TRP A 307 -8.62 -7.77 11.58
CA TRP A 307 -7.46 -6.89 11.71
C TRP A 307 -7.38 -6.32 13.11
N TYR A 308 -6.21 -6.46 13.74
CA TYR A 308 -5.94 -6.04 15.11
C TYR A 308 -4.79 -5.04 15.23
N ASP A 309 -4.21 -4.63 14.10
CA ASP A 309 -3.11 -3.66 14.01
C ASP A 309 -3.52 -2.25 14.43
N PHE A 310 -4.83 -2.00 14.54
CA PHE A 310 -5.42 -0.81 15.13
C PHE A 310 -6.76 -1.14 15.80
N ASP A 311 -7.22 -0.27 16.71
CA ASP A 311 -8.54 -0.41 17.32
C ASP A 311 -9.64 0.13 16.38
N TYR A 312 -10.00 -0.68 15.38
CA TYR A 312 -10.99 -0.29 14.37
C TYR A 312 -12.41 -0.14 14.93
N VAL A 313 -12.72 -0.80 16.05
CA VAL A 313 -14.04 -0.67 16.72
C VAL A 313 -14.16 0.72 17.31
N ASN A 314 -13.18 1.15 18.10
CA ASN A 314 -13.19 2.51 18.65
C ASN A 314 -13.00 3.58 17.58
N LEU A 315 -12.20 3.31 16.54
CA LEU A 315 -12.11 4.17 15.36
C LEU A 315 -13.49 4.37 14.71
N LEU A 316 -14.26 3.30 14.50
CA LEU A 316 -15.60 3.40 13.92
C LEU A 316 -16.55 4.17 14.83
N LYS A 317 -16.54 3.90 16.14
CA LYS A 317 -17.36 4.62 17.13
C LYS A 317 -17.07 6.10 17.10
N ASP A 318 -15.81 6.49 17.06
CA ASP A 318 -15.40 7.88 17.01
C ASP A 318 -15.77 8.54 15.68
N PHE A 319 -15.54 7.84 14.56
CA PHE A 319 -15.91 8.29 13.22
C PHE A 319 -17.42 8.53 13.11
N TRP A 320 -18.24 7.59 13.60
CA TRP A 320 -19.68 7.75 13.67
C TRP A 320 -20.09 8.89 14.60
N ARG A 321 -19.53 8.97 15.82
CA ARG A 321 -19.88 10.03 16.77
C ARG A 321 -19.66 11.42 16.18
N ARG A 322 -18.50 11.64 15.55
CA ARG A 322 -18.10 12.93 14.97
C ARG A 322 -18.75 13.22 13.62
N SER A 323 -19.41 12.25 12.98
CA SER A 323 -19.98 12.47 11.65
C SER A 323 -21.16 13.45 11.68
N PRO A 324 -21.30 14.29 10.62
CA PRO A 324 -22.47 15.14 10.41
C PRO A 324 -23.81 14.42 10.50
N LYS A 325 -24.85 15.12 10.97
CA LYS A 325 -26.19 14.56 11.21
C LYS A 325 -26.81 13.95 9.95
N HIS A 326 -26.68 14.61 8.80
CA HIS A 326 -27.28 14.17 7.55
C HIS A 326 -26.75 12.80 7.11
N PHE A 327 -25.45 12.52 7.27
CA PHE A 327 -24.88 11.19 7.03
C PHE A 327 -25.49 10.11 7.92
N LYS A 328 -25.73 10.40 9.21
CA LYS A 328 -26.38 9.44 10.12
C LYS A 328 -27.82 9.17 9.72
N GLU A 329 -28.55 10.20 9.31
CA GLU A 329 -29.94 10.10 8.84
C GLU A 329 -30.04 9.30 7.53
N TYR A 330 -29.07 9.45 6.64
CA TYR A 330 -28.94 8.63 5.44
C TYR A 330 -28.68 7.16 5.79
N ILE A 331 -27.65 6.88 6.59
CA ILE A 331 -27.29 5.50 6.94
C ILE A 331 -28.41 4.78 7.67
N LYS A 332 -29.17 5.44 8.55
CA LYS A 332 -30.33 4.84 9.24
C LYS A 332 -31.40 4.23 8.33
N LYS A 333 -31.43 4.62 7.05
CA LYS A 333 -32.35 4.09 6.03
C LYS A 333 -31.70 2.99 5.18
N ASP A 334 -30.41 2.77 5.34
CA ASP A 334 -29.62 1.81 4.58
C ASP A 334 -29.42 0.50 5.36
N PRO A 335 -29.40 -0.67 4.69
CA PRO A 335 -29.15 -1.95 5.34
C PRO A 335 -27.86 -2.04 6.15
N ILE A 336 -26.84 -1.24 5.82
CA ILE A 336 -25.58 -1.20 6.59
C ILE A 336 -25.76 -0.67 8.03
N PHE A 337 -26.89 -0.03 8.35
CA PHE A 337 -27.13 0.52 9.68
C PHE A 337 -27.13 -0.54 10.77
N GLU A 338 -27.66 -1.74 10.51
CA GLU A 338 -27.67 -2.82 11.49
C GLU A 338 -26.24 -3.24 11.90
N PRO A 339 -25.32 -3.55 10.97
CA PRO A 339 -23.90 -3.70 11.27
C PRO A 339 -23.29 -2.53 12.05
N VAL A 340 -23.57 -1.30 11.64
CA VAL A 340 -23.04 -0.08 12.27
C VAL A 340 -23.51 0.02 13.73
N LYS A 341 -24.79 -0.21 13.97
CA LYS A 341 -25.41 -0.22 15.29
C LYS A 341 -24.79 -1.29 16.18
N MET A 342 -24.62 -2.51 15.67
CA MET A 342 -23.96 -3.59 16.40
C MET A 342 -22.54 -3.21 16.85
N VAL A 343 -21.77 -2.50 16.02
CA VAL A 343 -20.42 -2.04 16.39
C VAL A 343 -20.47 -0.90 17.42
N ILE A 344 -21.39 0.05 17.26
CA ILE A 344 -21.51 1.22 18.14
C ILE A 344 -21.97 0.82 19.54
N ASP A 345 -22.98 -0.05 19.62
CA ASP A 345 -23.59 -0.50 20.87
C ASP A 345 -22.75 -1.58 21.57
N HIS A 346 -21.70 -2.09 20.91
CA HIS A 346 -20.84 -3.14 21.46
C HIS A 346 -20.10 -2.66 22.72
N ASP A 347 -20.39 -3.29 23.85
CA ASP A 347 -19.58 -3.16 25.07
C ASP A 347 -18.31 -4.01 24.94
N PHE A 348 -17.14 -3.42 25.22
CA PHE A 348 -15.84 -4.10 25.14
C PHE A 348 -15.72 -5.30 26.10
N LEU A 349 -16.62 -5.39 27.09
CA LEU A 349 -16.72 -6.52 28.01
C LEU A 349 -17.47 -7.72 27.41
N GLN A 350 -18.18 -7.54 26.29
CA GLN A 350 -18.95 -8.60 25.63
C GLN A 350 -18.17 -9.24 24.48
N VAL A 351 -18.61 -10.42 24.04
CA VAL A 351 -18.08 -11.04 22.82
C VAL A 351 -18.55 -10.21 21.62
N PHE A 352 -17.62 -9.89 20.71
CA PHE A 352 -17.94 -9.11 19.52
C PHE A 352 -18.87 -9.91 18.58
N PRO A 353 -20.02 -9.35 18.15
CA PRO A 353 -21.07 -10.07 17.40
C PRO A 353 -20.70 -10.25 15.92
N LYS A 354 -19.57 -10.91 15.66
CA LYS A 354 -19.00 -11.08 14.31
C LYS A 354 -19.95 -11.85 13.39
N LYS A 355 -20.55 -12.92 13.91
CA LYS A 355 -21.42 -13.81 13.14
C LYS A 355 -22.70 -13.09 12.73
N GLU A 356 -23.29 -12.36 13.65
CA GLU A 356 -24.51 -11.58 13.46
C GLU A 356 -24.31 -10.47 12.44
N ILE A 357 -23.16 -9.78 12.49
CA ILE A 357 -22.81 -8.77 11.48
C ILE A 357 -22.69 -9.42 10.09
N VAL A 358 -22.01 -10.55 9.98
CA VAL A 358 -21.89 -11.28 8.70
C VAL A 358 -23.27 -11.74 8.20
N GLU A 359 -24.12 -12.29 9.06
CA GLU A 359 -25.47 -12.72 8.70
C GLU A 359 -26.38 -11.57 8.25
N SER A 360 -26.23 -10.38 8.85
CA SER A 360 -26.97 -9.19 8.43
C SER A 360 -26.53 -8.67 7.05
N SER A 361 -25.28 -8.94 6.66
CA SER A 361 -24.69 -8.51 5.38
C SER A 361 -25.27 -9.25 4.17
N PHE A 362 -25.65 -10.51 4.33
CA PHE A 362 -26.27 -11.31 3.26
C PHE A 362 -27.69 -10.85 2.89
N ARG A 363 -28.27 -9.92 3.66
CA ARG A 363 -29.55 -9.27 3.36
C ARG A 363 -29.38 -7.96 2.57
N ILE A 364 -28.14 -7.56 2.30
CA ILE A 364 -27.80 -6.36 1.55
C ILE A 364 -27.61 -6.77 0.10
N ASP A 365 -28.55 -6.40 -0.78
CA ASP A 365 -28.33 -6.52 -2.22
C ASP A 365 -27.05 -5.75 -2.59
N PRO A 366 -26.13 -6.33 -3.39
CA PRO A 366 -24.97 -5.59 -3.84
C PRO A 366 -25.44 -4.32 -4.56
N PRO A 367 -24.78 -3.16 -4.34
CA PRO A 367 -25.25 -1.90 -4.88
C PRO A 367 -25.46 -1.99 -6.40
N SER A 368 -26.69 -1.70 -6.84
CA SER A 368 -27.13 -1.77 -8.24
C SER A 368 -26.51 -0.70 -9.14
N ASP A 369 -25.76 0.25 -8.56
CA ASP A 369 -25.02 1.28 -9.29
C ASP A 369 -23.77 0.71 -9.95
N LYS A 370 -23.99 0.12 -11.13
CA LYS A 370 -22.98 -0.36 -12.10
C LYS A 370 -21.99 0.71 -12.60
N TYR A 371 -22.01 1.94 -12.11
CA TYR A 371 -21.28 3.06 -12.73
C TYR A 371 -20.23 3.78 -11.90
N SER A 372 -19.98 3.42 -10.63
CA SER A 372 -18.93 4.09 -9.83
C SER A 372 -17.99 3.16 -9.05
N LEU A 373 -18.31 1.88 -8.89
CA LEU A 373 -17.52 0.96 -8.07
C LEU A 373 -16.53 0.07 -8.83
N LEU A 374 -16.46 0.13 -10.16
CA LEU A 374 -15.63 -0.79 -10.95
C LEU A 374 -14.94 -0.10 -12.12
N ARG A 375 -13.78 0.52 -11.86
CA ARG A 375 -12.71 0.58 -12.87
C ARG A 375 -11.38 -0.04 -12.43
N ASP A 376 -11.21 -0.37 -11.15
CA ASP A 376 -9.93 -0.89 -10.67
C ASP A 376 -10.09 -2.10 -9.74
N GLY A 377 -10.57 -3.24 -10.27
CA GLY A 377 -10.32 -4.57 -9.68
C GLY A 377 -10.69 -4.80 -8.21
N ASP A 378 -11.45 -3.91 -7.58
CA ASP A 378 -12.02 -4.09 -6.24
C ASP A 378 -13.24 -5.01 -6.40
N PHE A 379 -12.95 -6.30 -6.63
CA PHE A 379 -13.96 -7.34 -6.61
C PHE A 379 -14.56 -7.40 -5.20
N PHE A 380 -15.88 -7.22 -5.14
CA PHE A 380 -16.71 -7.81 -4.10
C PHE A 380 -16.44 -9.31 -4.10
N PHE A 381 -15.66 -9.81 -3.16
CA PHE A 381 -15.83 -11.18 -2.72
C PHE A 381 -16.96 -11.15 -1.70
N SER A 382 -18.16 -11.51 -2.16
CA SER A 382 -19.13 -12.16 -1.28
C SER A 382 -18.43 -13.39 -0.70
N TYR A 383 -18.29 -13.43 0.62
CA TYR A 383 -17.80 -14.60 1.34
C TYR A 383 -18.68 -15.83 1.08
#